data_AF-A0A0Q3HTH7-F1
#
_entry.id   AF-A0A0Q3HTH7-F1
#
_cell.length_a   1.000
_cell.length_b   1.000
_cell.length_c   1.000
_cell.angle_alpha   90.00
_cell.angle_beta   90.00
_cell.angle_gamma   90.00
#
_symmetry.space_group_name_H-M   'P 1'
#
loop_
_entity.id
_entity.type
_entity.pdbx_description
1 polymer ?
#
loop_
_entity_poly.entity_id
_entity_poly.type
_entity_poly.pdbx_seq_one_letter_code
_entity_poly.pdbx_strand_id
1 'polypeptide(L)'
;MMKKALVIGINNYPKSPLRGAVNDANIISELLKVNGNDTTNFEVISINDVETKSELLTKISDFFAVSCDMALLYFAGHGYVNELGGFIVTPDHKKYDEGIAMHDILNFANRSNIRNKIIILDCCKSGHFGTATDNGSVMEIKTGTTILTASREDEPAKEINGHGVFTNLVIEGLKGGAADIRGHISPGGLYAYIDQALGAHEQRPVFKTNVTEFVELRSVIPQVALSILRKLTTYFSLPTNDFKLDPSFEDTNSHDIPHDVVEPHADEKNVLIFKDLQKLEGVGLVVPIGEEHMYYAAMKSKSCKLTSLGHHYWRLVNEGRI
;
A
#
# COMPACT_ATOMS: atom_id res chain seq x y z
N MET A 1 18.14 -4.41 5.75
CA MET A 1 16.99 -4.08 6.61
C MET A 1 16.20 -5.36 6.81
N MET A 2 16.07 -5.85 8.03
CA MET A 2 15.33 -7.08 8.33
C MET A 2 13.88 -6.73 8.65
N LYS A 3 12.95 -7.19 7.80
CA LYS A 3 11.51 -7.03 8.02
C LYS A 3 10.90 -8.37 8.44
N LYS A 4 10.12 -8.39 9.51
CA LYS A 4 9.41 -9.59 9.99
C LYS A 4 7.91 -9.35 10.04
N ALA A 5 7.12 -10.36 9.69
CA ALA A 5 5.67 -10.30 9.79
C ALA A 5 5.12 -11.48 10.59
N LEU A 6 4.15 -11.22 11.45
CA LEU A 6 3.32 -12.23 12.09
C LEU A 6 1.91 -12.09 11.52
N VAL A 7 1.44 -13.15 10.86
CA VAL A 7 0.18 -13.15 10.11
C VAL A 7 -0.71 -14.23 10.70
N ILE A 8 -1.84 -13.82 11.28
CA ILE A 8 -2.72 -14.70 12.04
C ILE A 8 -4.11 -14.72 11.41
N GLY A 9 -4.66 -15.91 11.21
CA GLY A 9 -6.05 -16.12 10.79
C GLY A 9 -6.74 -17.15 11.67
N ILE A 10 -7.93 -16.84 12.20
CA ILE A 10 -8.70 -17.79 13.03
C ILE A 10 -10.08 -17.97 12.42
N ASN A 11 -10.39 -19.19 11.99
CA ASN A 11 -11.70 -19.63 11.54
C ASN A 11 -12.40 -20.49 12.60
N ASN A 12 -11.67 -21.35 13.28
CA ASN A 12 -12.19 -22.44 14.11
C ASN A 12 -12.65 -21.95 15.50
N TYR A 13 -13.73 -21.18 15.53
CA TYR A 13 -14.43 -20.83 16.77
C TYR A 13 -15.55 -21.83 17.07
N PRO A 14 -15.60 -22.45 18.26
CA PRO A 14 -16.57 -23.50 18.58
C PRO A 14 -18.04 -23.12 18.39
N LYS A 15 -18.40 -21.84 18.62
CA LYS A 15 -19.79 -21.35 18.57
C LYS A 15 -20.11 -20.51 17.33
N SER A 16 -19.11 -19.91 16.69
CA SER A 16 -19.31 -18.92 15.62
C SER A 16 -18.16 -18.99 14.62
N PRO A 17 -18.01 -20.10 13.89
CA PRO A 17 -16.88 -20.30 12.98
C PRO A 17 -16.89 -19.26 11.84
N LEU A 18 -15.70 -18.85 11.42
CA LEU A 18 -15.49 -18.03 10.22
C LEU A 18 -15.01 -18.91 9.06
N ARG A 19 -15.06 -18.35 7.85
CA ARG A 19 -14.60 -19.04 6.63
C ARG A 19 -13.44 -18.29 5.95
N GLY A 20 -13.46 -16.96 5.97
CA GLY A 20 -12.46 -16.12 5.28
C GLY A 20 -11.13 -15.92 6.00
N ALA A 21 -11.08 -15.92 7.34
CA ALA A 21 -9.93 -15.39 8.09
C ALA A 21 -8.60 -16.13 7.85
N VAL A 22 -8.62 -17.46 7.73
CA VAL A 22 -7.42 -18.25 7.39
C VAL A 22 -7.00 -18.00 5.94
N ASN A 23 -7.97 -17.89 5.02
CA ASN A 23 -7.68 -17.60 3.61
C ASN A 23 -7.06 -16.22 3.43
N ASP A 24 -7.64 -15.22 4.11
CA ASP A 24 -7.13 -13.86 4.23
C ASP A 24 -5.68 -13.83 4.71
N ALA A 25 -5.39 -14.48 5.84
CA ALA A 25 -4.05 -14.59 6.40
C ALA A 25 -3.06 -15.25 5.42
N ASN A 26 -3.45 -16.33 4.74
CA ASN A 26 -2.57 -17.00 3.78
C ASN A 26 -2.19 -16.10 2.60
N ILE A 27 -3.15 -15.37 2.01
CA ILE A 27 -2.84 -14.47 0.89
C ILE A 27 -1.95 -13.30 1.34
N ILE A 28 -2.24 -12.69 2.49
CA ILE A 28 -1.42 -11.63 3.05
C ILE A 28 0.00 -12.13 3.31
N SER A 29 0.15 -13.34 3.85
CA SER A 29 1.46 -13.97 4.04
C SER A 29 2.24 -14.08 2.73
N GLU A 30 1.63 -14.62 1.67
CA GLU A 30 2.31 -14.76 0.38
C GLU A 30 2.70 -13.40 -0.24
N LEU A 31 1.82 -12.40 -0.17
CA LEU A 31 2.11 -11.06 -0.67
C LEU A 31 3.25 -10.38 0.11
N LEU A 32 3.33 -10.59 1.43
CA LEU A 32 4.37 -9.99 2.25
C LEU A 32 5.74 -10.67 2.08
N LYS A 33 5.80 -11.95 1.69
CA LYS A 33 7.07 -12.66 1.47
C LYS A 33 7.89 -12.06 0.33
N VAL A 34 7.24 -11.59 -0.74
CA VAL A 34 7.93 -11.15 -1.97
C VAL A 34 7.45 -9.79 -2.47
N ASN A 35 8.39 -8.98 -2.94
CA ASN A 35 8.09 -7.80 -3.76
C ASN A 35 7.64 -8.22 -5.16
N GLY A 36 7.09 -7.28 -5.94
CA GLY A 36 6.60 -7.55 -7.29
C GLY A 36 7.69 -7.90 -8.32
N ASN A 37 8.97 -7.76 -7.96
CA ASN A 37 10.11 -8.22 -8.76
C ASN A 37 10.72 -9.53 -8.23
N ASP A 38 9.95 -10.30 -7.45
CA ASP A 38 10.31 -11.60 -6.86
C ASP A 38 11.47 -11.56 -5.85
N THR A 39 11.90 -10.37 -5.40
CA THR A 39 12.86 -10.26 -4.30
C THR A 39 12.17 -10.47 -2.95
N THR A 40 12.89 -11.07 -1.99
CA THR A 40 12.41 -11.25 -0.61
C THR A 40 12.07 -9.91 0.04
N ASN A 41 10.91 -9.83 0.71
CA ASN A 41 10.44 -8.63 1.41
C ASN A 41 10.38 -8.84 2.94
N PHE A 42 9.45 -9.66 3.45
CA PHE A 42 9.37 -10.03 4.87
C PHE A 42 9.75 -11.49 5.11
N GLU A 43 10.38 -11.76 6.25
CA GLU A 43 10.33 -13.07 6.90
C GLU A 43 8.96 -13.21 7.58
N VAL A 44 8.11 -14.09 7.06
CA VAL A 44 6.71 -14.21 7.50
C VAL A 44 6.50 -15.46 8.37
N ILE A 45 5.95 -15.25 9.56
CA ILE A 45 5.45 -16.29 10.46
C ILE A 45 3.92 -16.32 10.32
N SER A 46 3.38 -17.42 9.81
CA SER A 46 1.93 -17.62 9.67
C SER A 46 1.39 -18.53 10.77
N ILE A 47 0.29 -18.13 11.39
CA ILE A 47 -0.40 -18.92 12.43
C ILE A 47 -1.88 -18.99 12.09
N ASN A 48 -2.38 -20.20 11.90
CA ASN A 48 -3.78 -20.44 11.58
C ASN A 48 -4.45 -21.22 12.71
N ASP A 49 -5.69 -20.87 13.04
CA ASP A 49 -6.57 -21.60 13.96
C ASP A 49 -5.92 -21.93 15.32
N VAL A 50 -5.17 -20.98 15.88
CA VAL A 50 -4.65 -21.07 17.24
C VAL A 50 -5.79 -21.28 18.24
N GLU A 51 -5.66 -22.27 19.11
CA GLU A 51 -6.79 -22.73 19.92
C GLU A 51 -6.99 -21.91 21.20
N THR A 52 -5.92 -21.35 21.76
CA THR A 52 -5.94 -20.76 23.11
C THR A 52 -5.42 -19.33 23.15
N LYS A 53 -5.98 -18.56 24.08
CA LYS A 53 -5.49 -17.22 24.43
C LYS A 53 -4.01 -17.23 24.82
N SER A 54 -3.61 -18.20 25.64
CA SER A 54 -2.23 -18.30 26.15
C SER A 54 -1.23 -18.50 25.02
N GLU A 55 -1.53 -19.39 24.08
CA GLU A 55 -0.67 -19.64 22.92
C GLU A 55 -0.56 -18.39 22.05
N LEU A 56 -1.69 -17.79 21.66
CA LEU A 56 -1.68 -16.60 20.79
C LEU A 56 -0.94 -15.43 21.45
N LEU A 57 -1.13 -15.22 22.76
CA LEU A 57 -0.48 -14.14 23.49
C LEU A 57 1.04 -14.35 23.53
N THR A 58 1.48 -15.58 23.76
CA THR A 58 2.91 -15.95 23.72
C THR A 58 3.50 -15.63 22.35
N LYS A 59 2.83 -16.02 21.26
CA LYS A 59 3.31 -15.77 19.89
C LYS A 59 3.41 -14.27 19.57
N ILE A 60 2.43 -13.46 19.97
CA ILE A 60 2.45 -12.01 19.77
C ILE A 60 3.56 -11.36 20.61
N SER A 61 3.71 -11.76 21.88
CA SER A 61 4.76 -11.27 22.76
C SER A 61 6.15 -11.58 22.20
N ASP A 62 6.39 -12.83 21.82
CA ASP A 62 7.66 -13.28 21.24
C ASP A 62 7.98 -12.53 19.94
N PHE A 63 6.97 -12.29 19.10
CA PHE A 63 7.13 -11.56 17.85
C PHE A 63 7.60 -10.13 18.05
N PHE A 64 7.05 -9.39 19.02
CA PHE A 64 7.52 -8.03 19.31
C PHE A 64 8.80 -7.99 20.16
N ALA A 65 9.24 -9.12 20.72
CA ALA A 65 10.51 -9.21 21.44
C ALA A 65 11.73 -9.36 20.50
N VAL A 66 11.52 -9.71 19.22
CA VAL A 66 12.62 -9.88 18.26
C VAL A 66 13.28 -8.54 17.90
N SER A 67 14.56 -8.59 17.57
CA SER A 67 15.26 -7.45 16.96
C SER A 67 15.00 -7.47 15.45
N CYS A 68 14.39 -6.43 14.90
CA CYS A 68 14.25 -6.20 13.47
C CYS A 68 14.05 -4.70 13.18
N ASP A 69 14.17 -4.30 11.91
CA ASP A 69 13.96 -2.90 11.51
C ASP A 69 12.46 -2.58 11.36
N MET A 70 11.67 -3.58 10.95
CA MET A 70 10.24 -3.46 10.76
C MET A 70 9.52 -4.74 11.20
N ALA A 71 8.46 -4.58 11.98
CA ALA A 71 7.50 -5.62 12.32
C ALA A 71 6.12 -5.29 11.78
N LEU A 72 5.47 -6.26 11.14
CA LEU A 72 4.08 -6.17 10.72
C LEU A 72 3.28 -7.28 11.41
N LEU A 73 2.31 -6.92 12.23
CA LEU A 73 1.30 -7.83 12.75
C LEU A 73 0.04 -7.70 11.90
N TYR A 74 -0.41 -8.81 11.32
CA TYR A 74 -1.72 -8.93 10.67
C TYR A 74 -2.57 -9.93 11.43
N PHE A 75 -3.83 -9.58 11.69
CA PHE A 75 -4.81 -10.48 12.30
C PHE A 75 -6.14 -10.41 11.54
N ALA A 76 -6.68 -11.58 11.19
CA ALA A 76 -8.06 -11.74 10.74
C ALA A 76 -8.80 -12.72 11.66
N GLY A 77 -10.00 -12.34 12.12
CA GLY A 77 -10.79 -13.16 13.03
C GLY A 77 -11.90 -12.38 13.72
N HIS A 78 -12.42 -12.94 14.82
CA HIS A 78 -13.42 -12.25 15.63
C HIS A 78 -12.79 -11.16 16.49
N GLY A 79 -13.50 -10.04 16.61
CA GLY A 79 -13.20 -8.96 17.52
C GLY A 79 -14.43 -8.67 18.39
N TYR A 80 -14.20 -8.24 19.62
CA TYR A 80 -15.28 -7.94 20.56
C TYR A 80 -14.91 -6.72 21.42
N VAL A 81 -15.91 -5.92 21.77
CA VAL A 81 -15.75 -4.77 22.66
C VAL A 81 -16.75 -4.89 23.80
N ASN A 82 -16.25 -4.75 25.02
CA ASN A 82 -17.06 -4.67 26.24
C ASN A 82 -16.52 -3.55 27.14
N GLU A 83 -17.02 -3.46 28.37
CA GLU A 83 -16.60 -2.46 29.37
C GLU A 83 -15.11 -2.54 29.77
N LEU A 84 -14.43 -3.66 29.50
CA LEU A 84 -12.99 -3.83 29.74
C LEU A 84 -12.14 -3.34 28.56
N GLY A 85 -12.75 -3.08 27.40
CA GLY A 85 -12.10 -2.58 26.19
C GLY A 85 -12.33 -3.47 24.96
N GLY A 86 -11.44 -3.33 23.98
CA GLY A 86 -11.45 -4.12 22.74
C GLY A 86 -10.52 -5.33 22.79
N PHE A 87 -10.96 -6.44 22.21
CA PHE A 87 -10.27 -7.73 22.23
C PHE A 87 -10.25 -8.35 20.83
N ILE A 88 -9.14 -9.00 20.48
CA ILE A 88 -9.16 -10.07 19.48
C ILE A 88 -9.60 -11.36 20.19
N VAL A 89 -10.61 -12.02 19.63
CA VAL A 89 -11.28 -13.15 20.29
C VAL A 89 -10.56 -14.45 19.97
N THR A 90 -10.38 -15.30 20.98
CA THR A 90 -9.77 -16.64 20.83
C THR A 90 -10.81 -17.75 20.93
N PRO A 91 -10.56 -18.96 20.38
CA PRO A 91 -11.54 -20.06 20.42
C PRO A 91 -11.94 -20.50 21.83
N ASP A 92 -11.04 -20.39 22.81
CA ASP A 92 -11.25 -20.71 24.23
C ASP A 92 -11.96 -19.62 25.05
N HIS A 93 -12.48 -18.57 24.40
CA HIS A 93 -13.09 -17.42 25.07
C HIS A 93 -14.21 -17.79 26.05
N LYS A 94 -14.28 -17.01 27.14
CA LYS A 94 -15.40 -17.00 28.09
C LYS A 94 -15.88 -15.57 28.27
N LYS A 95 -17.06 -15.40 28.89
CA LYS A 95 -17.55 -14.08 29.26
C LYS A 95 -16.54 -13.41 30.19
N TYR A 96 -16.09 -12.20 29.85
CA TYR A 96 -15.01 -11.46 30.53
C TYR A 96 -13.60 -12.05 30.42
N ASP A 97 -13.42 -13.02 29.51
CA ASP A 97 -12.12 -13.55 29.10
C ASP A 97 -12.17 -13.82 27.60
N GLU A 98 -12.37 -12.76 26.82
CA GLU A 98 -12.71 -12.81 25.40
C GLU A 98 -11.53 -13.26 24.53
N GLY A 99 -10.31 -13.02 24.99
CA GLY A 99 -9.07 -13.30 24.25
C GLY A 99 -8.00 -12.30 24.63
N ILE A 100 -7.30 -11.75 23.64
CA ILE A 100 -6.19 -10.81 23.85
C ILE A 100 -6.70 -9.40 23.74
N ALA A 101 -6.43 -8.61 24.78
CA ALA A 101 -6.80 -7.21 24.76
C ALA A 101 -5.94 -6.48 23.73
N MET A 102 -6.60 -5.67 22.90
CA MET A 102 -5.95 -4.87 21.85
C MET A 102 -4.88 -3.93 22.43
N HIS A 103 -5.09 -3.45 23.66
CA HIS A 103 -4.12 -2.62 24.36
C HIS A 103 -2.82 -3.38 24.72
N ASP A 104 -2.88 -4.70 24.97
CA ASP A 104 -1.69 -5.51 25.24
C ASP A 104 -0.81 -5.64 24.00
N ILE A 105 -1.43 -5.80 22.82
CA ILE A 105 -0.73 -5.82 21.54
C ILE A 105 0.04 -4.51 21.33
N LEU A 106 -0.62 -3.37 21.57
CA LEU A 106 0.03 -2.06 21.48
C LEU A 106 1.14 -1.90 22.53
N ASN A 107 0.96 -2.45 23.74
CA ASN A 107 2.00 -2.47 24.77
C ASN A 107 3.24 -3.25 24.35
N PHE A 108 3.08 -4.43 23.76
CA PHE A 108 4.21 -5.20 23.23
C PHE A 108 4.94 -4.43 22.13
N ALA A 109 4.20 -3.86 21.18
CA ALA A 109 4.78 -3.03 20.13
C ALA A 109 5.53 -1.81 20.71
N ASN A 110 4.95 -1.10 21.67
CA ASN A 110 5.55 0.07 22.32
C ASN A 110 6.79 -0.27 23.17
N ARG A 111 6.88 -1.49 23.73
CA ARG A 111 8.04 -1.93 24.50
C ARG A 111 9.16 -2.47 23.62
N SER A 112 8.86 -2.86 22.38
CA SER A 112 9.86 -3.31 21.43
C SER A 112 10.84 -2.19 21.03
N ASN A 113 12.08 -2.58 20.73
CA ASN A 113 13.10 -1.69 20.16
C ASN A 113 12.99 -1.55 18.64
N ILE A 114 11.90 -2.06 18.05
CA ILE A 114 11.68 -2.09 16.61
C ILE A 114 11.37 -0.68 16.12
N ARG A 115 12.07 -0.24 15.07
CA ARG A 115 11.91 1.12 14.53
C ARG A 115 10.54 1.34 13.93
N ASN A 116 10.06 0.38 13.13
CA ASN A 116 8.77 0.49 12.45
C ASN A 116 7.84 -0.65 12.83
N LYS A 117 6.67 -0.33 13.37
CA LYS A 117 5.68 -1.29 13.85
C LYS A 117 4.38 -1.02 13.13
N ILE A 118 3.91 -1.99 12.36
CA ILE A 118 2.66 -1.92 11.61
C ILE A 118 1.71 -2.96 12.19
N ILE A 119 0.51 -2.54 12.57
CA ILE A 119 -0.53 -3.41 13.10
C ILE A 119 -1.75 -3.27 12.19
N ILE A 120 -2.15 -4.37 11.54
CA ILE A 120 -3.32 -4.45 10.67
C ILE A 120 -4.31 -5.44 11.27
N LEU A 121 -5.51 -4.98 11.63
CA LEU A 121 -6.54 -5.81 12.25
C LEU A 121 -7.80 -5.84 11.39
N ASP A 122 -8.12 -7.01 10.82
CA ASP A 122 -9.43 -7.29 10.22
C ASP A 122 -10.31 -8.08 11.20
N CYS A 123 -10.91 -7.36 12.15
CA CYS A 123 -11.88 -7.93 13.07
C CYS A 123 -12.96 -6.89 13.42
N CYS A 124 -14.17 -7.38 13.69
CA CYS A 124 -15.30 -6.53 14.05
C CYS A 124 -14.96 -5.65 15.27
N LYS A 125 -15.44 -4.40 15.28
CA LYS A 125 -15.26 -3.40 16.35
C LYS A 125 -13.80 -3.00 16.68
N SER A 126 -12.82 -3.37 15.86
CA SER A 126 -11.41 -2.97 16.04
C SER A 126 -11.13 -1.47 15.83
N GLY A 127 -12.14 -0.66 15.46
CA GLY A 127 -12.04 0.80 15.45
C GLY A 127 -11.77 1.44 16.83
N HIS A 128 -12.05 0.72 17.93
CA HIS A 128 -11.68 1.14 19.30
C HIS A 128 -10.19 0.90 19.62
N PHE A 129 -9.40 0.31 18.72
CA PHE A 129 -7.97 0.10 18.94
C PHE A 129 -7.23 1.45 19.06
N GLY A 130 -6.56 1.68 20.19
CA GLY A 130 -5.80 2.89 20.47
C GLY A 130 -6.67 4.13 20.72
N THR A 131 -7.91 3.99 21.19
CA THR A 131 -8.71 5.10 21.78
C THR A 131 -8.52 5.14 23.30
N ALA A 132 -8.82 6.27 23.93
CA ALA A 132 -8.84 6.37 25.40
C ALA A 132 -9.87 5.39 25.97
N THR A 133 -9.55 4.72 27.08
CA THR A 133 -10.55 4.03 27.90
C THR A 133 -11.29 5.06 28.76
N ASP A 134 -12.51 4.76 29.21
CA ASP A 134 -13.35 5.64 30.05
C ASP A 134 -12.66 6.10 31.36
N ASN A 135 -11.53 5.48 31.74
CA ASN A 135 -10.68 5.88 32.86
C ASN A 135 -9.63 6.95 32.50
N GLY A 136 -9.67 7.56 31.31
CA GLY A 136 -8.82 8.69 30.94
C GLY A 136 -7.36 8.35 30.62
N SER A 137 -6.96 7.07 30.65
CA SER A 137 -5.61 6.66 30.21
C SER A 137 -5.59 6.51 28.69
N VAL A 138 -5.10 7.54 27.99
CA VAL A 138 -4.77 7.43 26.56
C VAL A 138 -3.51 6.57 26.44
N MET A 139 -3.60 5.41 25.78
CA MET A 139 -2.38 4.67 25.42
C MET A 139 -1.68 5.41 24.29
N GLU A 140 -0.49 5.93 24.60
CA GLU A 140 0.34 6.62 23.63
C GLU A 140 0.80 5.66 22.52
N ILE A 141 0.56 6.04 21.26
CA ILE A 141 1.14 5.36 20.11
C ILE A 141 2.58 5.87 19.99
N LYS A 142 3.58 5.03 20.29
CA LYS A 142 4.98 5.46 20.20
C LYS A 142 5.41 5.71 18.75
N THR A 143 6.43 6.57 18.60
CA THR A 143 7.09 6.83 17.33
C THR A 143 7.46 5.54 16.59
N GLY A 144 7.23 5.55 15.29
CA GLY A 144 7.42 4.41 14.40
C GLY A 144 6.23 3.45 14.35
N THR A 145 5.09 3.77 14.96
CA THR A 145 3.93 2.85 15.01
C THR A 145 2.82 3.33 14.09
N THR A 146 2.30 2.42 13.27
CA THR A 146 1.12 2.60 12.44
C THR A 146 0.12 1.49 12.71
N ILE A 147 -1.14 1.86 12.87
CA ILE A 147 -2.26 0.98 13.11
C ILE A 147 -3.28 1.24 12.01
N LEU A 148 -3.73 0.17 11.37
CA LEU A 148 -4.81 0.17 10.40
C LEU A 148 -5.83 -0.89 10.80
N THR A 149 -7.08 -0.51 11.06
CA THR A 149 -8.11 -1.47 11.48
C THR A 149 -9.36 -1.39 10.64
N ALA A 150 -9.98 -2.55 10.41
CA ALA A 150 -11.30 -2.64 9.84
C ALA A 150 -12.30 -1.96 10.78
N SER A 151 -13.10 -1.04 10.25
CA SER A 151 -14.18 -0.43 11.03
C SER A 151 -15.47 -1.11 10.64
N ARG A 152 -15.90 -2.07 11.45
CA ARG A 152 -17.23 -2.67 11.35
C ARG A 152 -17.93 -2.53 12.70
N GLU A 153 -19.09 -1.86 12.72
CA GLU A 153 -20.14 -2.15 13.68
C GLU A 153 -20.85 -3.47 13.32
N ASP A 154 -21.74 -3.96 14.20
CA ASP A 154 -22.23 -5.35 14.32
C ASP A 154 -23.01 -5.90 13.10
N GLU A 155 -22.82 -5.35 11.90
CA GLU A 155 -23.36 -5.90 10.68
C GLU A 155 -22.60 -7.18 10.28
N PRO A 156 -23.31 -8.22 9.80
CA PRO A 156 -22.67 -9.43 9.30
C PRO A 156 -21.63 -9.04 8.25
N ALA A 157 -20.40 -9.51 8.44
CA ALA A 157 -19.29 -9.17 7.57
C ALA A 157 -19.64 -9.52 6.12
N LYS A 158 -19.93 -8.50 5.31
CA LYS A 158 -20.04 -8.68 3.86
C LYS A 158 -18.71 -9.25 3.38
N GLU A 159 -18.75 -10.44 2.79
CA GLU A 159 -17.61 -11.09 2.14
C GLU A 159 -17.67 -10.77 0.64
N ILE A 160 -16.51 -10.46 0.05
CA ILE A 160 -16.33 -10.29 -1.39
C ILE A 160 -15.24 -11.27 -1.81
N ASN A 161 -15.56 -12.17 -2.74
CA ASN A 161 -14.62 -13.21 -3.21
C ASN A 161 -14.06 -14.12 -2.11
N GLY A 162 -14.80 -14.34 -1.02
CA GLY A 162 -14.34 -15.15 0.12
C GLY A 162 -13.41 -14.41 1.10
N HIS A 163 -13.32 -13.09 0.99
CA HIS A 163 -12.54 -12.20 1.84
C HIS A 163 -13.45 -11.19 2.55
N GLY A 164 -13.06 -10.72 3.73
CA GLY A 164 -13.65 -9.48 4.28
C GLY A 164 -13.40 -8.29 3.34
N VAL A 165 -14.37 -7.38 3.18
CA VAL A 165 -14.21 -6.16 2.34
C VAL A 165 -12.88 -5.43 2.62
N PHE A 166 -12.56 -5.24 3.89
CA PHE A 166 -11.32 -4.56 4.30
C PHE A 166 -10.08 -5.32 3.82
N THR A 167 -9.96 -6.61 4.13
CA THR A 167 -8.82 -7.42 3.68
C THR A 167 -8.73 -7.49 2.16
N ASN A 168 -9.85 -7.61 1.45
CA ASN A 168 -9.83 -7.59 -0.02
C ASN A 168 -9.19 -6.28 -0.56
N LEU A 169 -9.54 -5.12 0.02
CA LEU A 169 -8.93 -3.85 -0.35
C LEU A 169 -7.46 -3.75 0.06
N VAL A 170 -7.08 -4.32 1.21
CA VAL A 170 -5.65 -4.44 1.61
C VAL A 170 -4.88 -5.28 0.59
N ILE A 171 -5.42 -6.42 0.16
CA ILE A 171 -4.82 -7.32 -0.82
C ILE A 171 -4.63 -6.60 -2.15
N GLU A 172 -5.67 -5.96 -2.70
CA GLU A 172 -5.58 -5.24 -3.98
C GLU A 172 -4.64 -4.03 -3.90
N GLY A 173 -4.62 -3.33 -2.77
CA GLY A 173 -3.65 -2.28 -2.49
C GLY A 173 -2.22 -2.80 -2.52
N LEU A 174 -1.95 -3.90 -1.81
CA LEU A 174 -0.64 -4.56 -1.77
C LEU A 174 -0.21 -5.16 -3.12
N LYS A 175 -1.15 -5.57 -3.97
CA LYS A 175 -0.86 -6.04 -5.34
C LYS A 175 -0.40 -4.91 -6.29
N GLY A 176 -0.62 -3.65 -5.91
CA GLY A 176 -0.16 -2.50 -6.68
C GLY A 176 -1.17 -1.36 -6.76
N GLY A 177 -2.42 -1.56 -6.34
CA GLY A 177 -3.44 -0.50 -6.34
C GLY A 177 -3.05 0.71 -5.49
N ALA A 178 -2.25 0.49 -4.44
CA ALA A 178 -1.75 1.53 -3.55
C ALA A 178 -0.30 1.98 -3.85
N ALA A 179 0.27 1.57 -4.98
CA ALA A 179 1.65 1.90 -5.33
C ALA A 179 1.78 3.32 -5.89
N ASP A 180 2.85 4.01 -5.52
CA ASP A 180 3.25 5.25 -6.21
C ASP A 180 3.87 4.95 -7.60
N ILE A 181 4.25 5.99 -8.35
CA ILE A 181 4.83 5.82 -9.70
C ILE A 181 6.17 5.06 -9.65
N ARG A 182 6.85 5.06 -8.50
CA ARG A 182 8.08 4.29 -8.28
C ARG A 182 7.79 2.83 -7.90
N GLY A 183 6.52 2.43 -7.83
CA GLY A 183 6.10 1.11 -7.40
C GLY A 183 6.14 0.89 -5.89
N HIS A 184 6.33 1.92 -5.07
CA HIS A 184 6.42 1.76 -3.61
C HIS A 184 5.03 1.81 -2.97
N ILE A 185 4.77 0.89 -2.04
CA ILE A 185 3.52 0.84 -1.25
C ILE A 185 3.86 1.14 0.21
N SER A 186 3.24 2.19 0.75
CA SER A 186 3.40 2.60 2.16
C SER A 186 2.11 2.42 2.95
N PRO A 187 2.14 2.45 4.30
CA PRO A 187 0.90 2.37 5.09
C PRO A 187 -0.08 3.51 4.80
N GLY A 188 0.45 4.72 4.58
CA GLY A 188 -0.37 5.88 4.22
C GLY A 188 -1.00 5.77 2.83
N GLY A 189 -0.22 5.29 1.84
CA GLY A 189 -0.74 5.02 0.49
C GLY A 189 -1.79 3.91 0.49
N LEU A 190 -1.56 2.86 1.30
CA LEU A 190 -2.51 1.76 1.48
C LEU A 190 -3.82 2.26 2.10
N TYR A 191 -3.77 3.08 3.16
CA TYR A 191 -4.96 3.69 3.72
C TYR A 191 -5.71 4.57 2.71
N ALA A 192 -4.99 5.45 1.99
CA ALA A 192 -5.59 6.33 1.00
C ALA A 192 -6.31 5.54 -0.12
N TYR A 193 -5.71 4.44 -0.58
CA TYR A 193 -6.33 3.53 -1.53
C TYR A 193 -7.63 2.89 -0.98
N ILE A 194 -7.59 2.39 0.25
CA ILE A 194 -8.76 1.77 0.89
C ILE A 194 -9.87 2.80 1.09
N ASP A 195 -9.55 4.00 1.57
CA ASP A 195 -10.52 5.08 1.80
C ASP A 195 -11.24 5.51 0.52
N GLN A 196 -10.52 5.58 -0.61
CA GLN A 196 -11.07 5.92 -1.92
C GLN A 196 -12.00 4.84 -2.48
N ALA A 197 -11.77 3.58 -2.13
CA ALA A 197 -12.59 2.46 -2.60
C ALA A 197 -13.93 2.33 -1.86
N LEU A 198 -14.12 3.06 -0.76
CA LEU A 198 -15.31 2.97 0.08
C LEU A 198 -16.33 4.07 -0.28
N GLY A 199 -17.61 3.69 -0.38
CA GLY A 199 -18.71 4.63 -0.67
C GLY A 199 -19.00 5.59 0.49
N ALA A 200 -19.71 6.69 0.26
CA ALA A 200 -19.96 7.73 1.27
C ALA A 200 -20.71 7.24 2.54
N HIS A 201 -21.43 6.13 2.45
CA HIS A 201 -22.18 5.53 3.55
C HIS A 201 -21.47 4.32 4.18
N GLU A 202 -20.30 3.93 3.66
CA GLU A 202 -19.53 2.81 4.20
C GLU A 202 -18.61 3.28 5.32
N GLN A 203 -18.56 2.51 6.39
CA GLN A 203 -17.72 2.81 7.53
C GLN A 203 -16.23 2.82 7.12
N ARG A 204 -15.53 3.88 7.50
CA ARG A 204 -14.13 4.08 7.15
C ARG A 204 -13.19 3.36 8.12
N PRO A 205 -12.14 2.67 7.64
CA PRO A 205 -11.14 2.05 8.50
C PRO A 205 -10.48 3.10 9.39
N VAL A 206 -10.01 2.67 10.55
CA VAL A 206 -9.25 3.55 11.44
C VAL A 206 -7.78 3.49 11.04
N PHE A 207 -7.20 4.67 10.78
CA PHE A 207 -5.77 4.82 10.57
C PHE A 207 -5.19 5.73 11.64
N LYS A 208 -4.31 5.16 12.47
CA LYS A 208 -3.59 5.90 13.51
C LYS A 208 -2.11 5.68 13.32
N THR A 209 -1.35 6.77 13.29
CA THR A 209 0.08 6.69 13.04
C THR A 209 0.82 7.74 13.85
N ASN A 210 1.98 7.37 14.37
CA ASN A 210 2.98 8.29 14.92
C ASN A 210 4.31 7.93 14.26
N VAL A 211 4.57 8.49 13.08
CA VAL A 211 5.78 8.23 12.29
C VAL A 211 6.38 9.54 11.79
N THR A 212 7.71 9.57 11.66
CA THR A 212 8.43 10.71 11.08
C THR A 212 8.55 10.61 9.56
N GLU A 213 8.41 9.41 9.02
CA GLU A 213 8.44 9.12 7.60
C GLU A 213 7.59 7.87 7.31
N PHE A 214 7.01 7.80 6.11
CA PHE A 214 6.38 6.57 5.67
C PHE A 214 7.42 5.57 5.20
N VAL A 215 7.28 4.34 5.69
CA VAL A 215 8.13 3.23 5.32
C VAL A 215 7.51 2.40 4.20
N GLU A 216 8.37 1.77 3.41
CA GLU A 216 7.93 0.86 2.35
C GLU A 216 7.50 -0.49 2.97
N LEU A 217 6.21 -0.79 2.88
CA LEU A 217 5.66 -2.10 3.21
C LEU A 217 6.06 -3.11 2.14
N ARG A 218 5.82 -2.78 0.89
CA ARG A 218 6.07 -3.65 -0.27
C ARG A 218 6.37 -2.78 -1.48
N SER A 219 7.12 -3.30 -2.44
CA SER A 219 7.25 -2.70 -3.76
C SER A 219 6.68 -3.59 -4.85
N VAL A 220 6.22 -2.98 -5.94
CA VAL A 220 5.79 -3.63 -7.19
C VAL A 220 6.64 -3.13 -8.35
N ILE A 221 6.53 -3.80 -9.51
CA ILE A 221 7.18 -3.31 -10.73
C ILE A 221 6.57 -1.92 -11.06
N PRO A 222 7.39 -0.87 -11.17
CA PRO A 222 6.91 0.46 -11.51
C PRO A 222 6.26 0.47 -12.90
N GLN A 223 5.19 1.25 -13.08
CA GLN A 223 4.54 1.41 -14.39
C GLN A 223 5.50 2.03 -15.43
N VAL A 224 6.42 2.88 -14.97
CA VAL A 224 7.52 3.43 -15.76
C VAL A 224 8.83 3.10 -15.09
N ALA A 225 9.76 2.51 -15.83
CA ALA A 225 11.07 2.14 -15.33
C ALA A 225 11.78 3.36 -14.70
N LEU A 226 12.43 3.15 -13.55
CA LEU A 226 13.15 4.23 -12.85
C LEU A 226 14.24 4.86 -13.73
N SER A 227 14.82 4.10 -14.65
CA SER A 227 15.78 4.61 -15.65
C SER A 227 15.16 5.64 -16.60
N ILE A 228 13.87 5.53 -16.91
CA ILE A 228 13.12 6.52 -17.71
C ILE A 228 12.78 7.74 -16.85
N LEU A 229 12.31 7.53 -15.60
CA LEU A 229 12.07 8.63 -14.67
C LEU A 229 13.30 9.51 -14.48
N ARG A 230 14.49 8.91 -14.35
CA ARG A 230 15.77 9.63 -14.21
C ARG A 230 16.11 10.52 -15.42
N LYS A 231 15.52 10.28 -16.59
CA LYS A 231 15.70 11.13 -17.77
C LYS A 231 14.83 12.39 -17.76
N LEU A 232 13.92 12.56 -16.79
CA LEU A 232 13.09 13.77 -16.67
C LEU A 232 13.93 15.05 -16.69
N THR A 233 15.07 15.08 -15.99
CA THR A 233 15.99 16.23 -15.97
C THR A 233 16.83 16.36 -17.24
N THR A 234 16.93 15.30 -18.04
CA THR A 234 17.56 15.34 -19.37
C THR A 234 16.61 15.94 -20.40
N TYR A 235 15.32 15.58 -20.34
CA TYR A 235 14.31 16.12 -21.26
C TYR A 235 13.91 17.54 -20.90
N PHE A 236 13.67 17.81 -19.61
CA PHE A 236 13.27 19.11 -19.12
C PHE A 236 14.42 19.69 -18.30
N SER A 237 15.20 20.61 -18.86
CA SER A 237 16.32 21.22 -18.12
C SER A 237 15.86 22.07 -16.93
N LEU A 238 14.66 22.66 -17.03
CA LEU A 238 13.91 23.25 -15.92
C LEU A 238 12.52 22.63 -15.90
N PRO A 239 11.87 22.51 -14.74
CA PRO A 239 10.57 21.85 -14.66
C PRO A 239 9.46 22.66 -15.37
N THR A 240 9.67 23.96 -15.59
CA THR A 240 8.76 24.85 -16.33
C THR A 240 9.01 24.89 -17.84
N ASN A 241 10.04 24.20 -18.35
CA ASN A 241 10.35 24.23 -19.77
C ASN A 241 9.35 23.36 -20.55
N ASP A 242 8.98 23.84 -21.73
CA ASP A 242 8.29 23.03 -22.72
C ASP A 242 9.33 22.23 -23.52
N PHE A 243 9.01 20.99 -23.86
CA PHE A 243 9.79 20.15 -24.76
C PHE A 243 9.18 20.20 -26.16
N LYS A 244 9.91 20.78 -27.12
CA LYS A 244 9.44 20.88 -28.51
C LYS A 244 9.44 19.53 -29.19
N LEU A 245 8.37 19.25 -29.90
CA LEU A 245 8.19 18.04 -30.70
C LEU A 245 8.01 18.44 -32.16
N ASP A 246 8.33 17.52 -33.06
CA ASP A 246 8.06 17.62 -34.49
C ASP A 246 7.79 16.22 -35.09
N PRO A 247 7.39 16.10 -36.36
CA PRO A 247 7.05 14.81 -36.97
C PRO A 247 8.19 13.77 -36.95
N SER A 248 9.44 14.13 -36.67
CA SER A 248 10.55 13.16 -36.58
C SER A 248 10.53 12.30 -35.31
N PHE A 249 9.70 12.64 -34.33
CA PHE A 249 9.52 11.86 -33.10
C PHE A 249 8.61 10.64 -33.28
N GLU A 250 7.78 10.62 -34.32
CA GLU A 250 6.79 9.57 -34.57
C GLU A 250 7.36 8.50 -35.50
N ASP A 251 7.48 7.26 -35.03
CA ASP A 251 8.15 6.18 -35.79
C ASP A 251 7.34 5.73 -37.02
N THR A 252 6.04 5.96 -37.00
CA THR A 252 5.22 5.69 -38.18
C THR A 252 5.49 6.65 -39.33
N ASN A 253 5.99 7.89 -39.07
CA ASN A 253 6.21 8.95 -40.07
C ASN A 253 7.39 8.68 -41.03
N SER A 254 7.20 7.70 -41.93
CA SER A 254 8.21 7.17 -42.87
C SER A 254 7.61 6.75 -44.22
N HIS A 255 8.43 6.74 -45.28
CA HIS A 255 7.98 6.33 -46.63
C HIS A 255 7.60 4.84 -46.75
N ASP A 256 7.96 4.01 -45.77
CA ASP A 256 7.75 2.56 -45.79
C ASP A 256 6.37 2.14 -45.25
N ILE A 257 5.63 3.07 -44.63
CA ILE A 257 4.30 2.82 -44.04
C ILE A 257 3.25 3.62 -44.83
N PRO A 258 2.12 3.04 -45.28
CA PRO A 258 1.10 3.79 -46.01
C PRO A 258 0.33 4.76 -45.10
N HIS A 259 0.72 6.04 -45.11
CA HIS A 259 0.04 7.17 -44.46
C HIS A 259 0.57 8.48 -45.07
N ASP A 260 -0.01 9.61 -44.66
CA ASP A 260 0.48 10.93 -45.06
C ASP A 260 1.83 11.21 -44.39
N VAL A 261 2.92 11.00 -45.13
CA VAL A 261 4.30 11.25 -44.67
C VAL A 261 4.57 12.75 -44.64
N VAL A 262 5.10 13.25 -43.52
CA VAL A 262 5.38 14.68 -43.30
C VAL A 262 6.87 14.90 -43.00
N GLU A 263 7.49 15.93 -43.57
CA GLU A 263 8.87 16.31 -43.23
C GLU A 263 8.91 17.18 -41.94
N PRO A 264 9.87 16.98 -41.02
CA PRO A 264 10.95 15.99 -41.06
C PRO A 264 10.47 14.56 -40.79
N HIS A 265 11.09 13.58 -41.44
CA HIS A 265 10.80 12.16 -41.24
C HIS A 265 11.34 11.64 -39.90
N ALA A 266 10.86 10.46 -39.48
CA ALA A 266 11.27 9.79 -38.26
C ALA A 266 12.81 9.72 -38.11
N ASP A 267 13.32 10.22 -36.99
CA ASP A 267 14.73 10.09 -36.58
C ASP A 267 14.82 9.13 -35.39
N GLU A 268 15.75 8.18 -35.46
CA GLU A 268 15.86 7.10 -34.48
C GLU A 268 16.08 7.61 -33.04
N LYS A 269 16.82 8.71 -32.85
CA LYS A 269 17.06 9.29 -31.51
C LYS A 269 15.81 9.99 -30.99
N ASN A 270 15.12 10.75 -31.85
CA ASN A 270 13.88 11.43 -31.48
C ASN A 270 12.78 10.43 -31.16
N VAL A 271 12.66 9.35 -31.92
CA VAL A 271 11.73 8.23 -31.65
C VAL A 271 11.98 7.62 -30.27
N LEU A 272 13.24 7.39 -29.88
CA LEU A 272 13.55 6.86 -28.55
C LEU A 272 13.15 7.82 -27.42
N ILE A 273 13.37 9.13 -27.61
CA ILE A 273 12.92 10.16 -26.66
C ILE A 273 11.39 10.17 -26.60
N PHE A 274 10.71 10.10 -27.74
CA PHE A 274 9.26 10.12 -27.82
C PHE A 274 8.63 8.96 -27.08
N LYS A 275 9.16 7.74 -27.26
CA LYS A 275 8.69 6.54 -26.55
C LYS A 275 8.82 6.69 -25.04
N ASP A 276 9.87 7.34 -24.56
CA ASP A 276 10.02 7.64 -23.13
C ASP A 276 9.03 8.71 -22.66
N LEU A 277 8.82 9.79 -23.44
CA LEU A 277 7.83 10.83 -23.15
C LEU A 277 6.39 10.30 -23.15
N GLN A 278 6.04 9.41 -24.07
CA GLN A 278 4.73 8.74 -24.11
C GLN A 278 4.50 7.85 -22.88
N LYS A 279 5.52 7.12 -22.42
CA LYS A 279 5.41 6.37 -21.16
C LYS A 279 5.21 7.29 -19.96
N LEU A 280 5.91 8.43 -19.92
CA LEU A 280 5.75 9.44 -18.87
C LEU A 280 4.36 10.11 -18.91
N GLU A 281 3.80 10.30 -20.10
CA GLU A 281 2.43 10.79 -20.29
C GLU A 281 1.39 9.76 -19.81
N GLY A 282 1.61 8.47 -20.10
CA GLY A 282 0.73 7.38 -19.63
C GLY A 282 0.61 7.25 -18.11
N VAL A 283 1.58 7.79 -17.35
CA VAL A 283 1.51 7.88 -15.87
C VAL A 283 1.24 9.30 -15.36
N GLY A 284 0.84 10.22 -16.26
CA GLY A 284 0.42 11.58 -15.94
C GLY A 284 1.55 12.52 -15.52
N LEU A 285 2.82 12.20 -15.82
CA LEU A 285 3.96 13.09 -15.52
C LEU A 285 4.19 14.13 -16.62
N VAL A 286 3.90 13.78 -17.87
CA VAL A 286 4.00 14.64 -19.05
C VAL A 286 2.61 14.82 -19.66
N VAL A 287 2.37 15.94 -20.32
CA VAL A 287 1.12 16.21 -21.07
C VAL A 287 1.43 17.01 -22.34
N PRO A 288 0.76 16.73 -23.48
CA PRO A 288 0.86 17.57 -24.68
C PRO A 288 0.33 18.99 -24.45
N ILE A 289 0.80 19.95 -25.25
CA ILE A 289 0.35 21.34 -25.24
C ILE A 289 -0.40 21.63 -26.54
N GLY A 290 -1.65 22.06 -26.40
CA GLY A 290 -2.49 22.48 -27.52
C GLY A 290 -3.06 21.32 -28.35
N GLU A 291 -2.85 20.08 -27.93
CA GLU A 291 -3.35 18.85 -28.57
C GLU A 291 -3.76 17.84 -27.49
N GLU A 292 -4.65 16.92 -27.84
CA GLU A 292 -5.17 15.91 -26.89
C GLU A 292 -4.19 14.74 -26.67
N HIS A 293 -3.44 14.34 -27.71
CA HIS A 293 -2.53 13.20 -27.66
C HIS A 293 -1.12 13.58 -28.07
N MET A 294 -0.12 12.91 -27.47
CA MET A 294 1.29 13.10 -27.79
C MET A 294 1.58 12.95 -29.30
N TYR A 295 0.93 11.98 -29.96
CA TYR A 295 1.02 11.78 -31.41
C TYR A 295 0.74 13.07 -32.20
N TYR A 296 -0.39 13.73 -31.94
CA TYR A 296 -0.75 14.97 -32.63
C TYR A 296 0.16 16.13 -32.24
N ALA A 297 0.65 16.16 -31.01
CA ALA A 297 1.64 17.15 -30.60
C ALA A 297 2.95 17.01 -31.39
N ALA A 298 3.40 15.80 -31.70
CA ALA A 298 4.54 15.57 -32.58
C ALA A 298 4.21 15.92 -34.04
N MET A 299 3.16 15.33 -34.62
CA MET A 299 2.82 15.50 -36.04
C MET A 299 2.47 16.95 -36.43
N LYS A 300 2.03 17.79 -35.48
CA LYS A 300 1.72 19.21 -35.70
C LYS A 300 2.81 20.16 -35.17
N SER A 301 3.99 19.65 -34.88
CA SER A 301 5.15 20.40 -34.38
C SER A 301 4.84 21.29 -33.17
N LYS A 302 4.11 20.73 -32.19
CA LYS A 302 3.75 21.39 -30.93
C LYS A 302 4.80 21.07 -29.87
N SER A 303 4.37 20.93 -28.62
CA SER A 303 5.26 20.68 -27.49
C SER A 303 4.53 19.84 -26.44
N CYS A 304 5.29 19.31 -25.49
CA CYS A 304 4.75 18.75 -24.25
C CYS A 304 5.41 19.42 -23.04
N LYS A 305 4.80 19.28 -21.86
CA LYS A 305 5.30 19.85 -20.61
C LYS A 305 5.09 18.88 -19.46
N LEU A 306 5.75 19.17 -18.33
CA LEU A 306 5.46 18.47 -17.09
C LEU A 306 4.11 18.89 -16.50
N THR A 307 3.40 17.92 -15.92
CA THR A 307 2.25 18.20 -15.04
C THR A 307 2.74 18.59 -13.64
N SER A 308 1.85 19.02 -12.74
CA SER A 308 2.23 19.26 -11.33
C SER A 308 2.87 18.04 -10.67
N LEU A 309 2.44 16.83 -11.03
CA LEU A 309 3.07 15.59 -10.58
C LEU A 309 4.43 15.38 -11.27
N GLY A 310 4.53 15.69 -12.57
CA GLY A 310 5.78 15.77 -13.31
C GLY A 310 6.83 16.65 -12.62
N HIS A 311 6.45 17.85 -12.19
CA HIS A 311 7.33 18.76 -11.43
C HIS A 311 7.84 18.13 -10.14
N HIS A 312 6.99 17.41 -9.41
CA HIS A 312 7.39 16.71 -8.18
C HIS A 312 8.44 15.63 -8.46
N TYR A 313 8.21 14.78 -9.46
CA TYR A 313 9.16 13.72 -9.83
C TYR A 313 10.45 14.24 -10.43
N TRP A 314 10.36 15.30 -11.24
CA TRP A 314 11.54 16.02 -11.74
C TRP A 314 12.43 16.50 -10.58
N ARG A 315 11.83 17.07 -9.53
CA ARG A 315 12.55 17.52 -8.34
C ARG A 315 13.21 16.34 -7.62
N LEU A 316 12.52 15.21 -7.45
CA LEU A 316 13.09 14.01 -6.84
C LEU A 316 14.31 13.50 -7.61
N VAL A 317 14.25 13.49 -8.94
CA VAL A 317 15.39 13.11 -9.80
C VAL A 317 16.53 14.12 -9.66
N ASN A 318 16.23 15.41 -9.72
CA ASN A 318 17.24 16.48 -9.59
C ASN A 318 17.95 16.47 -8.23
N GLU A 319 17.26 16.06 -7.17
CA GLU A 319 17.82 15.87 -5.82
C GLU A 319 18.51 14.50 -5.62
N GLY A 320 18.55 13.63 -6.64
CA GLY A 320 19.19 12.31 -6.56
C GLY A 320 18.41 11.28 -5.72
N ARG A 321 17.08 11.44 -5.60
CA ARG A 321 16.20 10.60 -4.76
C ARG A 321 15.50 9.47 -5.53
N ILE A 322 15.73 9.38 -6.84
CA ILE A 322 15.28 8.31 -7.75
C ILE A 322 16.49 7.84 -8.53
#